data_AF-A0A8S0XMC1-F1
#
_entry.id   AF-A0A8S0XMC1-F1
#
_cell.length_a   1.000
_cell.length_b   1.000
_cell.length_c   1.000
_cell.angle_alpha   90.00
_cell.angle_beta   90.00
_cell.angle_gamma   90.00
#
_symmetry.space_group_name_H-M   'P 1'
#
loop_
_entity.id
_entity.type
_entity.pdbx_description
1 polymer ?
#
loop_
_entity_poly.entity_id
_entity_poly.type
_entity_poly.pdbx_seq_one_letter_code
_entity_poly.pdbx_strand_id
1 'polypeptide(L)'
;MGINELWDILKPAQEVVNLRELATIEGYQRNPRGNRTLYIGVDIYAIMGQCNSAAQASVHGLSGIEILFFKLCLFLRYPIVWIFVFDGPSRPVKNGKAPLSHQPSWVEPVKQLVKLFGFHVHEAPGEGEAELSKMNSIGILDAIITTDSDALVLGARYILRSTPQSQSPTTHKEDFVAYDANTIEHDPELGLTRGALLLIALLMGGDYSNGVDKCGRVVAHALTHSGFGDTLLNAFLSMPEDQFCLFVEGRWIDSLRHELRTNSHGHLRSRRPQLASVLSASFASHTVIALSAWGLQLPDLEAISSFCSIQLGLAEPHLLLQTLSSNMWEGVFFQMLFSANCVYNLDTGLLSAGDLHALILTAYEKKRQTLRKWKIAPWYTVSISTTGFRKLAFPGLESAQLEVGSDAAEGEEATRKVAKTLQLWVPGCYLPQGLLDTFNFSSREGKRHKSGSHARSKPYSTQNLTASAGPSMTCIKIH
;
A
#
# COMPACT_ATOMS: atom_id res chain seq x y z
N MET A 1 -9.34 -20.24 -6.61
CA MET A 1 -7.99 -20.17 -7.17
C MET A 1 -7.08 -20.70 -6.08
N GLY A 2 -6.21 -21.62 -6.48
CA GLY A 2 -5.37 -22.41 -5.58
C GLY A 2 -6.01 -23.67 -5.04
N ILE A 3 -5.35 -24.25 -4.03
CA ILE A 3 -5.75 -25.50 -3.38
C ILE A 3 -7.14 -25.39 -2.74
N ASN A 4 -8.05 -26.25 -3.21
CA ASN A 4 -9.43 -26.27 -2.73
C ASN A 4 -9.50 -26.54 -1.22
N GLU A 5 -10.35 -25.80 -0.52
CA GLU A 5 -10.60 -25.94 0.94
C GLU A 5 -9.38 -25.67 1.86
N LEU A 6 -8.22 -25.25 1.33
CA LEU A 6 -7.05 -24.96 2.18
C LEU A 6 -7.34 -23.83 3.18
N TRP A 7 -8.07 -22.79 2.76
CA TRP A 7 -8.50 -21.72 3.67
C TRP A 7 -9.41 -22.21 4.81
N ASP A 8 -10.17 -23.29 4.60
CA ASP A 8 -11.01 -23.87 5.65
C ASP A 8 -10.18 -24.63 6.69
N ILE A 9 -9.10 -25.28 6.25
CA ILE A 9 -8.10 -25.89 7.14
C ILE A 9 -7.42 -24.79 7.98
N LEU A 10 -7.02 -23.67 7.36
CA LEU A 10 -6.24 -22.61 8.01
C LEU A 10 -7.04 -21.67 8.92
N LYS A 11 -8.35 -21.89 9.10
CA LYS A 11 -9.22 -21.04 9.95
C LYS A 11 -8.68 -20.80 11.37
N PRO A 12 -8.07 -21.77 12.08
CA PRO A 12 -7.53 -21.55 13.42
C PRO A 12 -6.46 -20.46 13.48
N ALA A 13 -5.66 -20.31 12.42
CA ALA A 13 -4.58 -19.31 12.34
C ALA A 13 -5.00 -17.97 11.73
N GLN A 14 -6.29 -17.77 11.45
CA GLN A 14 -6.77 -16.53 10.83
C GLN A 14 -6.81 -15.38 11.86
N GLU A 15 -6.31 -14.21 11.48
CA GLU A 15 -6.43 -13.00 12.28
C GLU A 15 -7.15 -11.90 11.48
N VAL A 16 -8.12 -11.21 12.09
CA VAL A 16 -8.71 -10.02 11.45
C VAL A 16 -7.85 -8.82 11.78
N VAL A 17 -7.23 -8.23 10.75
CA VAL A 17 -6.37 -7.07 10.87
C VAL A 17 -6.97 -5.87 10.17
N ASN A 18 -6.90 -4.71 10.81
CA ASN A 18 -7.22 -3.45 10.15
C ASN A 18 -5.98 -2.91 9.44
N LEU A 19 -6.08 -2.63 8.14
CA LEU A 19 -4.95 -2.20 7.32
C LEU A 19 -4.34 -0.89 7.81
N ARG A 20 -5.16 0.05 8.30
CA ARG A 20 -4.66 1.32 8.86
C ARG A 20 -3.83 1.08 10.11
N GLU A 21 -4.34 0.24 11.00
CA GLU A 21 -3.64 -0.12 12.23
C GLU A 21 -2.31 -0.79 11.94
N LEU A 22 -2.31 -1.79 11.06
CA LEU A 22 -1.10 -2.48 10.63
C LEU A 22 -0.06 -1.51 10.04
N ALA A 23 -0.46 -0.68 9.08
CA ALA A 23 0.43 0.28 8.43
C ALA A 23 0.99 1.32 9.40
N THR A 24 0.16 1.80 10.34
CA THR A 24 0.57 2.79 11.32
C THR A 24 1.55 2.19 12.34
N ILE A 25 1.25 1.02 12.90
CA ILE A 25 2.02 0.44 13.99
C ILE A 25 3.31 -0.18 13.46
N GLU A 26 3.21 -1.09 12.49
CA GLU A 26 4.36 -1.83 11.99
C GLU A 26 5.20 -1.01 11.02
N GLY A 27 4.57 -0.28 10.10
CA GLY A 27 5.29 0.53 9.11
C GLY A 27 5.79 1.85 9.66
N TYR A 28 4.87 2.64 10.22
CA TYR A 28 5.15 4.04 10.54
C TYR A 28 5.82 4.22 11.91
N GLN A 29 5.31 3.58 12.97
CA GLN A 29 5.79 3.76 14.33
C GLN A 29 7.00 2.88 14.65
N ARG A 30 6.90 1.57 14.40
CA ARG A 30 8.04 0.64 14.60
C ARG A 30 9.15 0.90 13.60
N ASN A 31 8.78 1.31 12.38
CA ASN A 31 9.70 1.78 11.34
C ASN A 31 10.92 0.87 11.11
N PRO A 32 10.74 -0.44 10.89
CA PRO A 32 11.86 -1.38 10.75
C PRO A 32 12.77 -1.05 9.55
N ARG A 33 12.20 -0.43 8.50
CA ARG A 33 12.92 -0.03 7.28
C ARG A 33 13.58 1.34 7.36
N GLY A 34 13.31 2.14 8.40
CA GLY A 34 13.82 3.50 8.54
C GLY A 34 13.08 4.57 7.74
N ASN A 35 12.18 4.22 6.82
CA ASN A 35 11.46 5.14 5.93
C ASN A 35 9.98 5.37 6.27
N ARG A 36 9.51 4.84 7.42
CA ARG A 36 8.14 4.93 7.96
C ARG A 36 7.06 4.39 7.03
N THR A 37 7.37 3.36 6.26
CA THR A 37 6.41 2.72 5.34
C THR A 37 6.45 1.20 5.43
N LEU A 38 5.32 0.55 5.14
CA LEU A 38 5.28 -0.87 4.80
C LEU A 38 5.37 -1.05 3.28
N TYR A 39 5.94 -2.17 2.86
CA TYR A 39 6.03 -2.58 1.46
C TYR A 39 5.05 -3.73 1.27
N ILE A 40 3.94 -3.49 0.59
CA ILE A 40 2.91 -4.51 0.37
C ILE A 40 2.80 -4.81 -1.12
N GLY A 41 3.03 -6.08 -1.46
CA GLY A 41 2.80 -6.59 -2.80
C GLY A 41 1.33 -6.92 -3.02
N VAL A 42 0.85 -6.70 -4.23
CA VAL A 42 -0.55 -6.88 -4.58
C VAL A 42 -0.64 -7.74 -5.82
N ASP A 43 -1.34 -8.86 -5.69
CA ASP A 43 -1.75 -9.67 -6.82
C ASP A 43 -2.86 -8.94 -7.58
N ILE A 44 -2.51 -8.35 -8.73
CA ILE A 44 -3.45 -7.56 -9.52
C ILE A 44 -4.55 -8.41 -10.14
N TYR A 45 -4.28 -9.69 -10.47
CA TYR A 45 -5.28 -10.56 -11.08
C TYR A 45 -6.34 -10.96 -10.06
N ALA A 46 -5.94 -11.22 -8.81
CA ALA A 46 -6.89 -11.43 -7.72
C ALA A 46 -7.78 -10.19 -7.50
N ILE A 47 -7.19 -8.99 -7.42
CA ILE A 47 -7.96 -7.75 -7.22
C ILE A 47 -8.88 -7.47 -8.41
N MET A 48 -8.40 -7.60 -9.64
CA MET A 48 -9.21 -7.36 -10.84
C MET A 48 -10.33 -8.40 -10.99
N GLY A 49 -10.08 -9.66 -10.62
CA GLY A 49 -11.12 -10.68 -10.51
C GLY A 49 -12.25 -10.22 -9.59
N GLN A 50 -11.91 -9.75 -8.38
CA GLN A 50 -12.90 -9.20 -7.45
C GLN A 50 -13.63 -7.97 -8.00
N CYS A 51 -12.90 -7.05 -8.65
CA CYS A 51 -13.51 -5.85 -9.24
C CYS A 51 -14.49 -6.21 -10.36
N ASN A 52 -14.13 -7.15 -11.23
CA ASN A 52 -14.99 -7.62 -12.32
C ASN A 52 -16.22 -8.35 -11.78
N SER A 53 -16.08 -9.19 -10.74
CA SER A 53 -17.23 -9.82 -10.08
C SER A 53 -18.16 -8.79 -9.44
N ALA A 54 -17.61 -7.76 -8.78
CA ALA A 54 -18.39 -6.68 -8.19
C ALA A 54 -19.09 -5.82 -9.26
N ALA A 55 -18.44 -5.57 -10.39
CA ALA A 55 -19.02 -4.89 -11.56
C ALA A 55 -20.23 -5.65 -12.10
N GLN A 56 -20.11 -6.97 -12.29
CA GLN A 56 -21.19 -7.83 -12.76
C GLN A 56 -22.39 -7.88 -11.79
N ALA A 57 -22.14 -7.75 -10.49
CA ALA A 57 -23.19 -7.72 -9.47
C ALA A 57 -23.79 -6.32 -9.25
N SER A 58 -23.18 -5.27 -9.79
CA SER A 58 -23.59 -3.88 -9.56
C SER A 58 -24.78 -3.50 -10.44
N VAL A 59 -25.81 -2.91 -9.81
CA VAL A 59 -26.95 -2.30 -10.52
C VAL A 59 -26.53 -1.02 -11.26
N HIS A 60 -25.45 -0.38 -10.82
CA HIS A 60 -25.00 0.93 -11.34
C HIS A 60 -24.14 0.82 -12.62
N GLY A 61 -23.85 -0.37 -13.13
CA GLY A 61 -23.16 -0.57 -14.42
C GLY A 61 -21.68 -0.19 -14.45
N LEU A 62 -21.03 0.01 -13.30
CA LEU A 62 -19.59 0.29 -13.23
C LEU A 62 -18.75 -0.88 -13.78
N SER A 63 -17.68 -0.56 -14.50
CA SER A 63 -16.66 -1.49 -14.95
C SER A 63 -15.68 -1.88 -13.83
N GLY A 64 -14.94 -2.97 -14.03
CA GLY A 64 -13.93 -3.41 -13.07
C GLY A 64 -12.81 -2.39 -12.86
N ILE A 65 -12.44 -1.62 -13.88
CA ILE A 65 -11.40 -0.58 -13.78
C ILE A 65 -11.90 0.61 -12.94
N GLU A 66 -13.18 0.99 -13.07
CA GLU A 66 -13.78 2.04 -12.21
C GLU A 66 -13.81 1.60 -10.74
N ILE A 67 -14.14 0.34 -10.46
CA ILE A 67 -14.09 -0.20 -9.10
C ILE A 67 -12.65 -0.22 -8.57
N LEU A 68 -11.67 -0.58 -9.42
CA LEU A 68 -10.26 -0.51 -9.07
C LEU A 68 -9.85 0.93 -8.73
N PHE A 69 -10.26 1.93 -9.50
CA PHE A 69 -9.97 3.34 -9.22
C PHE A 69 -10.37 3.75 -7.80
N PHE A 70 -11.56 3.34 -7.34
CA PHE A 70 -12.00 3.61 -5.96
C PHE A 70 -11.17 2.86 -4.91
N LYS A 71 -10.71 1.63 -5.21
CA LYS A 71 -9.76 0.91 -4.34
C LYS A 71 -8.40 1.63 -4.26
N LEU A 72 -7.88 2.15 -5.37
CA LEU A 72 -6.63 2.90 -5.38
C LEU A 72 -6.73 4.21 -4.58
N CYS A 73 -7.89 4.90 -4.64
CA CYS A 73 -8.17 6.06 -3.78
C CYS A 73 -8.12 5.71 -2.28
N LEU A 74 -8.57 4.52 -1.91
CA LEU A 74 -8.47 4.02 -0.54
C LEU A 74 -7.01 3.74 -0.16
N PHE A 75 -6.22 3.15 -1.08
CA PHE A 75 -4.81 2.82 -0.84
C PHE A 75 -3.91 4.05 -0.61
N LEU A 76 -4.25 5.20 -1.19
CA LEU A 76 -3.57 6.48 -0.91
C LEU A 76 -3.66 6.92 0.56
N ARG A 77 -4.54 6.35 1.38
CA ARG A 77 -4.72 6.78 2.78
C ARG A 77 -3.68 6.19 3.74
N TYR A 78 -2.84 5.28 3.26
CA TYR A 78 -1.93 4.51 4.11
C TYR A 78 -0.46 4.83 3.80
N PRO A 79 0.42 4.81 4.82
CA PRO A 79 1.87 4.91 4.63
C PRO A 79 2.43 3.58 4.13
N ILE A 80 1.97 3.16 2.96
CA ILE A 80 2.33 1.90 2.32
C ILE A 80 2.90 2.22 0.95
N VAL A 81 4.06 1.66 0.65
CA VAL A 81 4.58 1.52 -0.71
C VAL A 81 3.87 0.31 -1.31
N TRP A 82 3.00 0.57 -2.30
CA TRP A 82 2.21 -0.44 -2.98
C TRP A 82 2.94 -0.94 -4.22
N ILE A 83 3.07 -2.27 -4.34
CA ILE A 83 3.70 -2.91 -5.49
C ILE A 83 2.69 -3.86 -6.14
N PHE A 84 2.16 -3.49 -7.29
CA PHE A 84 1.24 -4.32 -8.07
C PHE A 84 2.04 -5.25 -8.97
N VAL A 85 1.94 -6.55 -8.73
CA VAL A 85 2.67 -7.58 -9.45
C VAL A 85 1.79 -8.17 -10.54
N PHE A 86 2.30 -8.14 -11.76
CA PHE A 86 1.68 -8.72 -12.96
C PHE A 86 2.40 -10.00 -13.35
N ASP A 87 1.69 -10.87 -14.04
CA ASP A 87 2.22 -12.06 -14.68
C ASP A 87 3.19 -11.68 -15.81
N GLY A 88 4.25 -12.46 -15.91
CA GLY A 88 5.24 -12.43 -16.97
C GLY A 88 4.96 -13.37 -18.13
N PRO A 89 5.89 -13.40 -19.11
CA PRO A 89 5.78 -14.25 -20.28
C PRO A 89 6.05 -15.74 -19.97
N SER A 90 6.88 -16.07 -18.98
CA SER A 90 7.32 -17.45 -18.71
C SER A 90 6.42 -18.18 -17.71
N ARG A 91 5.10 -18.16 -17.96
CA ARG A 91 4.12 -18.89 -17.13
C ARG A 91 4.15 -20.39 -17.42
N PRO A 92 4.10 -21.25 -16.39
CA PRO A 92 3.97 -22.69 -16.56
C PRO A 92 2.56 -23.06 -17.06
N VAL A 93 2.43 -24.31 -17.52
CA VAL A 93 1.14 -24.88 -17.94
C VAL A 93 0.32 -25.19 -16.69
N LYS A 94 -0.88 -24.61 -16.57
CA LYS A 94 -1.83 -24.88 -15.48
C LYS A 94 -2.93 -25.83 -15.97
N ASN A 95 -3.20 -26.91 -15.22
CA ASN A 95 -4.26 -27.87 -15.55
C ASN A 95 -4.27 -28.38 -17.00
N GLY A 96 -3.08 -28.61 -17.59
CA GLY A 96 -2.93 -29.03 -18.98
C GLY A 96 -3.27 -27.97 -20.04
N LYS A 97 -3.53 -26.73 -19.62
CA LYS A 97 -3.80 -25.59 -20.50
C LYS A 97 -2.60 -24.65 -20.53
N ALA A 98 -2.10 -24.39 -21.73
CA ALA A 98 -1.07 -23.39 -21.93
C ALA A 98 -1.60 -21.99 -21.53
N PRO A 99 -0.72 -21.08 -21.10
CA PRO A 99 -1.09 -19.70 -20.81
C PRO A 99 -1.78 -19.06 -22.02
N LEU A 100 -2.73 -18.15 -21.77
CA LEU A 100 -3.34 -17.37 -22.84
C LEU A 100 -2.26 -16.61 -23.62
N SER A 101 -2.29 -16.73 -24.95
CA SER A 101 -1.34 -16.08 -25.86
C SER A 101 -1.41 -14.55 -25.84
N HIS A 102 -2.54 -13.98 -25.40
CA HIS A 102 -2.74 -12.55 -25.30
C HIS A 102 -3.09 -12.17 -23.86
N GLN A 103 -2.44 -11.11 -23.37
CA GLN A 103 -2.82 -10.50 -22.09
C GLN A 103 -4.22 -9.87 -22.21
N PRO A 104 -5.01 -9.84 -21.13
CA PRO A 104 -6.29 -9.16 -21.11
C PRO A 104 -6.16 -7.68 -21.49
N SER A 105 -7.14 -7.13 -22.21
CA SER A 105 -7.14 -5.73 -22.67
C SER A 105 -7.07 -4.70 -21.54
N TRP A 106 -7.43 -5.08 -20.31
CA TRP A 106 -7.37 -4.20 -19.15
C TRP A 106 -5.95 -4.01 -18.58
N VAL A 107 -4.97 -4.86 -18.94
CA VAL A 107 -3.65 -4.86 -18.29
C VAL A 107 -2.93 -3.52 -18.43
N GLU A 108 -2.81 -2.99 -19.65
CA GLU A 108 -2.08 -1.73 -19.86
C GLU A 108 -2.81 -0.49 -19.31
N PRO A 109 -4.14 -0.33 -19.49
CA PRO A 109 -4.92 0.67 -18.76
C PRO A 109 -4.70 0.65 -17.25
N VAL A 110 -4.68 -0.55 -16.65
CA VAL A 110 -4.47 -0.72 -15.21
C VAL A 110 -3.04 -0.41 -14.79
N LYS A 111 -2.03 -0.84 -15.56
CA LYS A 111 -0.62 -0.47 -15.31
C LYS A 111 -0.42 1.03 -15.35
N GLN A 112 -1.03 1.71 -16.34
CA GLN A 112 -1.01 3.17 -16.42
C GLN A 112 -1.66 3.77 -15.18
N LEU A 113 -2.90 3.39 -14.86
CA LEU A 113 -3.64 3.91 -13.72
C LEU A 113 -2.87 3.75 -12.40
N VAL A 114 -2.30 2.58 -12.14
CA VAL A 114 -1.49 2.30 -10.94
C VAL A 114 -0.30 3.26 -10.84
N LYS A 115 0.44 3.48 -11.95
CA LYS A 115 1.57 4.42 -11.99
C LYS A 115 1.14 5.85 -11.74
N LEU A 116 -0.01 6.26 -12.29
CA LEU A 116 -0.55 7.63 -12.08
C LEU A 116 -0.86 7.89 -10.60
N PHE A 117 -1.24 6.88 -9.83
CA PHE A 117 -1.45 6.97 -8.38
C PHE A 117 -0.15 7.05 -7.57
N GLY A 118 1.03 6.97 -8.20
CA GLY A 118 2.32 6.91 -7.52
C GLY A 118 2.63 5.53 -6.92
N PHE A 119 1.97 4.48 -7.42
CA PHE A 119 2.22 3.10 -7.00
C PHE A 119 3.14 2.38 -7.99
N HIS A 120 3.81 1.33 -7.51
CA HIS A 120 4.78 0.58 -8.31
C HIS A 120 4.09 -0.53 -9.09
N VAL A 121 4.56 -0.75 -10.31
CA VAL A 121 4.21 -1.89 -11.15
C VAL A 121 5.44 -2.76 -11.27
N HIS A 122 5.29 -4.05 -10.98
CA HIS A 122 6.32 -5.07 -11.18
C HIS A 122 5.77 -6.14 -12.12
N GLU A 123 6.55 -6.53 -13.12
CA GLU A 123 6.21 -7.65 -14.00
C GLU A 123 7.08 -8.84 -13.59
N ALA A 124 6.44 -9.90 -13.13
CA ALA A 124 7.12 -11.14 -12.78
C ALA A 124 7.79 -11.74 -14.03
N PRO A 125 8.83 -12.57 -13.88
CA PRO A 125 9.36 -13.33 -15.01
C PRO A 125 8.36 -14.41 -15.48
N GLY A 126 7.60 -14.99 -14.55
CA GLY A 126 6.62 -16.06 -14.79
C GLY A 126 5.28 -15.74 -14.13
N GLU A 127 4.92 -16.44 -13.06
CA GLU A 127 3.68 -16.15 -12.33
C GLU A 127 3.85 -15.05 -11.29
N GLY A 128 2.89 -14.11 -11.26
CA GLY A 128 2.89 -13.02 -10.30
C GLY A 128 2.85 -13.50 -8.85
N GLU A 129 2.08 -14.56 -8.55
CA GLU A 129 1.96 -15.12 -7.21
C GLU A 129 3.26 -15.76 -6.71
N ALA A 130 3.99 -16.45 -7.59
CA ALA A 130 5.29 -17.03 -7.26
C ALA A 130 6.32 -15.93 -6.96
N GLU A 131 6.32 -14.87 -7.76
CA GLU A 131 7.19 -13.71 -7.55
C GLU A 131 6.84 -12.96 -6.26
N LEU A 132 5.55 -12.72 -5.99
CA LEU A 132 5.06 -12.14 -4.72
C LEU A 132 5.49 -12.95 -3.52
N SER A 133 5.28 -14.27 -3.57
CA SER A 133 5.65 -15.21 -2.50
C SER A 133 7.15 -15.19 -2.26
N LYS A 134 7.94 -15.19 -3.34
CA LYS A 134 9.40 -15.11 -3.27
C LYS A 134 9.85 -13.80 -2.64
N MET A 135 9.36 -12.66 -3.12
CA MET A 135 9.72 -11.34 -2.61
C MET A 135 9.34 -11.17 -1.14
N ASN A 136 8.20 -11.70 -0.71
CA ASN A 136 7.82 -11.69 0.70
C ASN A 136 8.71 -12.63 1.54
N SER A 137 9.02 -13.83 1.05
CA SER A 137 9.87 -14.81 1.76
C SER A 137 11.28 -14.30 2.04
N ILE A 138 11.83 -13.45 1.16
CA ILE A 138 13.18 -12.87 1.28
C ILE A 138 13.17 -11.47 1.91
N GLY A 139 12.02 -10.99 2.39
CA GLY A 139 11.89 -9.72 3.10
C GLY A 139 11.88 -8.46 2.24
N ILE A 140 11.69 -8.59 0.93
CA ILE A 140 11.51 -7.42 0.04
C ILE A 140 10.13 -6.80 0.24
N LEU A 141 9.11 -7.64 0.41
CA LEU A 141 7.78 -7.22 0.82
C LEU A 141 7.53 -7.64 2.26
N ASP A 142 6.90 -6.76 3.04
CA ASP A 142 6.48 -7.04 4.41
C ASP A 142 5.22 -7.91 4.42
N ALA A 143 4.34 -7.74 3.43
CA ALA A 143 3.11 -8.51 3.25
C ALA A 143 2.72 -8.63 1.78
N ILE A 144 1.84 -9.59 1.46
CA ILE A 144 1.20 -9.68 0.14
C ILE A 144 -0.33 -9.68 0.27
N ILE A 145 -1.02 -9.07 -0.68
CA ILE A 145 -2.47 -9.17 -0.85
C ILE A 145 -2.75 -10.14 -2.00
N THR A 146 -3.34 -11.29 -1.68
CA THR A 146 -3.86 -12.24 -2.67
C THR A 146 -5.04 -13.01 -2.09
N THR A 147 -5.85 -13.61 -2.96
CA THR A 147 -6.89 -14.57 -2.59
C THR A 147 -6.47 -16.03 -2.83
N ASP A 148 -5.33 -16.24 -3.49
CA ASP A 148 -4.83 -17.56 -3.84
C ASP A 148 -4.02 -18.14 -2.68
N SER A 149 -4.33 -19.38 -2.30
CA SER A 149 -3.65 -20.08 -1.23
C SER A 149 -2.32 -20.69 -1.66
N ASP A 150 -2.08 -20.82 -2.96
CA ASP A 150 -0.84 -21.37 -3.52
C ASP A 150 0.37 -20.53 -3.11
N ALA A 151 0.17 -19.24 -2.84
CA ALA A 151 1.20 -18.36 -2.31
C ALA A 151 1.85 -18.89 -1.02
N LEU A 152 1.10 -19.56 -0.13
CA LEU A 152 1.67 -20.17 1.09
C LEU A 152 2.61 -21.33 0.77
N VAL A 153 2.24 -22.17 -0.21
CA VAL A 153 3.07 -23.29 -0.68
C VAL A 153 4.34 -22.78 -1.36
N LEU A 154 4.21 -21.70 -2.13
CA LEU A 154 5.31 -21.00 -2.80
C LEU A 154 6.23 -20.27 -1.81
N GLY A 155 5.83 -20.15 -0.54
CA GLY A 155 6.67 -19.70 0.57
C GLY A 155 6.38 -18.28 1.06
N ALA A 156 5.24 -17.69 0.70
CA ALA A 156 4.77 -16.45 1.31
C ALA A 156 4.70 -16.60 2.84
N ARG A 157 5.11 -15.55 3.55
CA ARG A 157 5.18 -15.50 5.01
C ARG A 157 4.01 -14.76 5.63
N TYR A 158 3.53 -13.69 5.01
CA TYR A 158 2.43 -12.89 5.55
C TYR A 158 1.45 -12.48 4.46
N ILE A 159 0.26 -13.08 4.49
CA ILE A 159 -0.79 -12.88 3.47
C ILE A 159 -1.96 -12.10 4.07
N LEU A 160 -2.38 -11.05 3.38
CA LEU A 160 -3.57 -10.26 3.66
C LEU A 160 -4.66 -10.61 2.64
N ARG A 161 -5.68 -11.35 3.08
CA ARG A 161 -6.80 -11.75 2.24
C ARG A 161 -7.99 -10.80 2.42
N SER A 162 -8.45 -10.22 1.32
CA SER A 162 -9.71 -9.46 1.31
C SER A 162 -10.89 -10.43 1.27
N THR A 163 -11.78 -10.36 2.28
CA THR A 163 -12.97 -11.22 2.37
C THR A 163 -14.25 -10.47 1.99
N PRO A 164 -15.28 -11.15 1.45
CA PRO A 164 -16.55 -10.52 1.05
C PRO A 164 -17.25 -9.78 2.20
N GLN A 165 -17.05 -10.20 3.44
CA GLN A 165 -17.62 -9.52 4.62
C GLN A 165 -17.00 -8.14 4.88
N SER A 166 -15.83 -7.82 4.33
CA SER A 166 -15.25 -6.47 4.35
C SER A 166 -16.00 -5.49 3.42
N GLN A 167 -16.97 -5.98 2.64
CA GLN A 167 -17.74 -5.19 1.67
C GLN A 167 -19.17 -4.87 2.14
N SER A 168 -19.57 -5.26 3.36
CA SER A 168 -20.85 -4.83 3.92
C SER A 168 -20.83 -3.33 4.22
N PRO A 169 -21.91 -2.58 4.00
CA PRO A 169 -22.00 -1.16 4.37
C PRO A 169 -21.80 -0.90 5.87
N THR A 170 -21.81 -1.95 6.70
CA THR A 170 -21.64 -1.90 8.17
C THR A 170 -20.27 -2.37 8.67
N THR A 171 -19.43 -2.99 7.83
CA THR A 171 -18.05 -3.38 8.17
C THR A 171 -17.07 -2.41 7.52
N HIS A 172 -15.94 -2.18 8.18
CA HIS A 172 -14.94 -1.24 7.69
C HIS A 172 -14.28 -1.81 6.43
N LYS A 173 -14.32 -1.08 5.31
CA LYS A 173 -13.63 -1.39 4.03
C LYS A 173 -12.10 -1.57 4.14
N GLU A 174 -11.57 -1.55 5.35
CA GLU A 174 -10.14 -1.55 5.69
C GLU A 174 -9.72 -2.83 6.45
N ASP A 175 -10.65 -3.76 6.72
CA ASP A 175 -10.34 -5.01 7.43
C ASP A 175 -9.99 -6.15 6.46
N PHE A 176 -8.91 -6.86 6.77
CA PHE A 176 -8.40 -8.02 6.05
C PHE A 176 -8.31 -9.23 6.98
N VAL A 177 -8.34 -10.43 6.41
CA VAL A 177 -7.97 -11.64 7.13
C VAL A 177 -6.50 -11.93 6.84
N ALA A 178 -5.66 -11.82 7.86
CA ALA A 178 -4.24 -12.10 7.81
C ALA A 178 -3.95 -13.58 8.12
N TYR A 179 -2.92 -14.09 7.46
CA TYR A 179 -2.31 -15.38 7.71
C TYR A 179 -0.80 -15.20 7.80
N ASP A 180 -0.22 -15.51 8.97
CA ASP A 180 1.23 -15.57 9.19
C ASP A 180 1.67 -17.04 9.13
N ALA A 181 2.62 -17.34 8.24
CA ALA A 181 3.20 -18.68 8.12
C ALA A 181 3.82 -19.17 9.43
N ASN A 182 4.40 -18.27 10.25
CA ASN A 182 4.93 -18.66 11.56
C ASN A 182 3.80 -19.07 12.51
N THR A 183 2.69 -18.34 12.51
CA THR A 183 1.50 -18.70 13.30
C THR A 183 0.93 -20.03 12.84
N ILE A 184 0.79 -20.24 11.53
CA ILE A 184 0.30 -21.51 10.95
C ILE A 184 1.19 -22.71 11.36
N GLU A 185 2.51 -22.52 11.34
CA GLU A 185 3.48 -23.57 11.66
C GLU A 185 3.49 -23.94 13.15
N HIS A 186 3.27 -22.95 14.03
CA HIS A 186 3.35 -23.14 15.48
C HIS A 186 1.98 -23.23 16.17
N ASP A 187 0.89 -23.09 15.43
CA ASP A 187 -0.46 -23.25 15.96
C ASP A 187 -0.67 -24.70 16.44
N PRO A 188 -1.14 -24.93 17.68
CA PRO A 188 -1.28 -26.27 18.23
C PRO A 188 -2.26 -27.18 17.49
N GLU A 189 -3.24 -26.61 16.77
CA GLU A 189 -4.23 -27.38 15.99
C GLU A 189 -3.73 -27.67 14.57
N LEU A 190 -2.92 -26.77 14.01
CA LEU A 190 -2.42 -26.89 12.63
C LEU A 190 -1.05 -27.56 12.55
N GLY A 191 -0.02 -26.98 13.18
CA GLY A 191 1.36 -27.47 13.08
C GLY A 191 1.87 -27.60 11.63
N LEU A 192 1.44 -26.72 10.71
CA LEU A 192 1.68 -26.90 9.28
C LEU A 192 2.91 -26.14 8.80
N THR A 193 4.01 -26.86 8.58
CA THR A 193 5.22 -26.37 7.91
C THR A 193 4.98 -26.09 6.42
N ARG A 194 5.95 -25.44 5.75
CA ARG A 194 5.89 -25.29 4.29
C ARG A 194 5.87 -26.64 3.56
N GLY A 195 6.61 -27.63 4.05
CA GLY A 195 6.58 -28.98 3.49
C GLY A 195 5.23 -29.64 3.65
N ALA A 196 4.57 -29.46 4.80
CA ALA A 196 3.20 -29.91 5.04
C ALA A 196 2.19 -29.28 4.06
N LEU A 197 2.28 -27.96 3.82
CA LEU A 197 1.43 -27.27 2.85
C LEU A 197 1.66 -27.76 1.41
N LEU A 198 2.91 -28.02 1.04
CA LEU A 198 3.25 -28.66 -0.24
C LEU A 198 2.62 -30.05 -0.37
N LEU A 199 2.67 -30.86 0.69
CA LEU A 199 2.06 -32.18 0.70
C LEU A 199 0.54 -32.09 0.52
N ILE A 200 -0.13 -31.14 1.20
CA ILE A 200 -1.56 -30.87 1.00
C ILE A 200 -1.85 -30.53 -0.47
N ALA A 201 -1.04 -29.67 -1.08
CA ALA A 201 -1.20 -29.28 -2.49
C ALA A 201 -1.12 -30.48 -3.45
N LEU A 202 -0.18 -31.40 -3.21
CA LEU A 202 0.01 -32.61 -4.01
C LEU A 202 -1.10 -33.64 -3.80
N LEU A 203 -1.66 -33.72 -2.59
CA LEU A 203 -2.69 -34.69 -2.24
C LEU A 203 -4.08 -34.25 -2.70
N MET A 204 -4.43 -32.99 -2.44
CA MET A 204 -5.77 -32.45 -2.74
C MET A 204 -5.88 -31.90 -4.16
N GLY A 205 -4.74 -31.63 -4.80
CA GLY A 205 -4.69 -30.93 -6.08
C GLY A 205 -4.87 -29.42 -5.92
N GLY A 206 -4.46 -28.70 -6.96
CA GLY A 206 -4.49 -27.25 -7.04
C GLY A 206 -4.32 -26.83 -8.50
N ASP A 207 -3.80 -25.64 -8.74
CA ASP A 207 -3.63 -25.14 -10.12
C ASP A 207 -2.63 -25.94 -10.97
N TYR A 208 -1.75 -26.70 -10.30
CA TYR A 208 -0.61 -27.40 -10.91
C TYR A 208 -0.73 -28.92 -10.91
N SER A 209 -1.69 -29.49 -10.19
CA SER A 209 -1.87 -30.95 -10.14
C SER A 209 -3.32 -31.33 -9.85
N ASN A 210 -3.77 -32.45 -10.41
CA ASN A 210 -5.13 -32.96 -10.17
C ASN A 210 -5.30 -33.61 -8.79
N GLY A 211 -4.25 -33.68 -7.98
CA GLY A 211 -4.26 -34.38 -6.70
C GLY A 211 -4.36 -35.90 -6.83
N VAL A 212 -4.64 -36.56 -5.70
CA VAL A 212 -4.89 -38.00 -5.60
C VAL A 212 -6.39 -38.23 -5.52
N ASP A 213 -6.92 -39.12 -6.37
CA ASP A 213 -8.36 -39.44 -6.37
C ASP A 213 -8.82 -39.89 -4.97
N LYS A 214 -9.94 -39.33 -4.52
CA LYS A 214 -10.56 -39.54 -3.19
C LYS A 214 -9.72 -39.11 -1.97
N CYS A 215 -8.64 -38.36 -2.15
CA CYS A 215 -7.89 -37.75 -1.04
C CYS A 215 -8.46 -36.38 -0.68
N GLY A 216 -9.41 -36.35 0.27
CA GLY A 216 -10.04 -35.11 0.74
C GLY A 216 -9.28 -34.43 1.89
N ARG A 217 -9.73 -33.23 2.28
CA ARG A 217 -9.08 -32.37 3.30
C ARG A 217 -8.70 -33.07 4.60
N VAL A 218 -9.55 -33.97 5.10
CA VAL A 218 -9.36 -34.65 6.39
C VAL A 218 -8.15 -35.59 6.32
N VAL A 219 -8.05 -36.36 5.23
CA VAL A 219 -6.96 -37.31 5.03
C VAL A 219 -5.66 -36.57 4.70
N ALA A 220 -5.73 -35.56 3.84
CA ALA A 220 -4.56 -34.74 3.48
C ALA A 220 -3.96 -34.02 4.69
N HIS A 221 -4.79 -33.40 5.54
CA HIS A 221 -4.35 -32.77 6.78
C HIS A 221 -3.76 -33.78 7.77
N ALA A 222 -4.36 -34.96 7.95
CA ALA A 222 -3.80 -35.97 8.85
C ALA A 222 -2.40 -36.44 8.41
N LEU A 223 -2.15 -36.53 7.10
CA LEU A 223 -0.88 -36.99 6.54
C LEU A 223 0.27 -35.97 6.70
N THR A 224 -0.03 -34.68 6.90
CA THR A 224 1.03 -33.67 7.08
C THR A 224 1.84 -33.88 8.35
N HIS A 225 1.21 -34.36 9.42
CA HIS A 225 1.88 -34.66 10.69
C HIS A 225 2.85 -35.85 10.61
N SER A 226 2.91 -36.55 9.47
CA SER A 226 3.83 -37.67 9.27
C SER A 226 5.24 -37.24 8.79
N GLY A 227 5.47 -35.94 8.55
CA GLY A 227 6.79 -35.40 8.16
C GLY A 227 7.21 -35.70 6.71
N PHE A 228 6.34 -36.33 5.91
CA PHE A 228 6.62 -36.63 4.50
C PHE A 228 6.79 -35.36 3.65
N GLY A 229 6.01 -34.32 3.93
CA GLY A 229 6.08 -33.06 3.21
C GLY A 229 7.43 -32.36 3.37
N ASP A 230 7.96 -32.30 4.59
CA ASP A 230 9.26 -31.71 4.87
C ASP A 230 10.40 -32.54 4.29
N THR A 231 10.30 -33.86 4.36
CA THR A 231 11.27 -34.77 3.73
C THR A 231 11.33 -34.53 2.22
N LEU A 232 10.18 -34.39 1.57
CA LEU A 232 10.08 -34.11 0.13
C LEU A 232 10.62 -32.73 -0.24
N LEU A 233 10.21 -31.69 0.49
CA LEU A 233 10.67 -30.32 0.27
C LEU A 233 12.19 -30.21 0.48
N ASN A 234 12.71 -30.82 1.55
CA ASN A 234 14.15 -30.85 1.81
C ASN A 234 14.87 -31.60 0.69
N ALA A 235 14.39 -32.77 0.25
CA ALA A 235 15.00 -33.51 -0.87
C ALA A 235 15.03 -32.67 -2.17
N PHE A 236 13.96 -31.94 -2.47
CA PHE A 236 13.89 -31.04 -3.62
C PHE A 236 14.89 -29.86 -3.51
N LEU A 237 14.99 -29.24 -2.34
CA LEU A 237 15.90 -28.12 -2.09
C LEU A 237 17.38 -28.55 -1.95
N SER A 238 17.64 -29.83 -1.71
CA SER A 238 18.99 -30.37 -1.43
C SER A 238 19.71 -30.94 -2.65
N MET A 239 19.08 -30.95 -3.84
CA MET A 239 19.68 -31.45 -5.09
C MET A 239 20.17 -30.30 -6.01
N PRO A 240 21.19 -30.51 -6.86
CA PRO A 240 21.85 -29.43 -7.58
C PRO A 240 21.08 -28.97 -8.82
N GLU A 241 20.90 -27.65 -8.91
CA GLU A 241 20.54 -26.90 -10.12
C GLU A 241 21.83 -26.67 -10.93
N ASP A 242 22.32 -27.66 -11.67
CA ASP A 242 23.71 -27.81 -12.13
C ASP A 242 24.25 -26.75 -13.12
N GLN A 243 23.47 -25.71 -13.46
CA GLN A 243 23.92 -24.56 -14.25
C GLN A 243 23.76 -23.19 -13.56
N PHE A 244 23.07 -23.11 -12.42
CA PHE A 244 22.88 -21.86 -11.67
C PHE A 244 24.18 -21.37 -11.02
N CYS A 245 25.13 -22.29 -10.80
CA CYS A 245 26.42 -22.01 -10.17
C CYS A 245 27.45 -21.34 -11.10
N LEU A 246 27.41 -21.58 -12.41
CA LEU A 246 28.52 -21.16 -13.32
C LEU A 246 28.66 -19.64 -13.51
N PHE A 247 27.57 -18.87 -13.39
CA PHE A 247 27.61 -17.41 -13.55
C PHE A 247 28.11 -16.69 -12.29
N VAL A 248 27.77 -17.20 -11.11
CA VAL A 248 28.15 -16.53 -9.88
C VAL A 248 29.59 -16.90 -9.45
N GLU A 249 30.17 -17.95 -10.06
CA GLU A 249 31.51 -18.49 -9.82
C GLU A 249 32.68 -17.69 -10.43
N GLY A 250 32.46 -16.69 -11.30
CA GLY A 250 33.54 -16.16 -12.15
C GLY A 250 34.38 -14.98 -11.62
N ARG A 251 33.78 -13.80 -11.35
CA ARG A 251 34.57 -12.55 -11.16
C ARG A 251 34.24 -11.71 -9.92
N TRP A 252 33.01 -11.78 -9.42
CA TRP A 252 32.56 -10.91 -8.33
C TRP A 252 33.00 -11.40 -6.95
N ILE A 253 32.92 -12.71 -6.71
CA ILE A 253 33.41 -13.37 -5.49
C ILE A 253 34.90 -13.15 -5.27
N ASP A 254 35.71 -13.21 -6.33
CA ASP A 254 37.16 -13.15 -6.18
C ASP A 254 37.67 -11.78 -5.73
N SER A 255 36.96 -10.70 -6.08
CA SER A 255 37.26 -9.35 -5.58
C SER A 255 36.87 -9.18 -4.11
N LEU A 256 35.75 -9.77 -3.67
CA LEU A 256 35.32 -9.78 -2.27
C LEU A 256 36.23 -10.66 -1.39
N ARG A 257 36.65 -11.81 -1.91
CA ARG A 257 37.66 -12.69 -1.30
C ARG A 257 39.02 -11.97 -1.19
N HIS A 258 39.40 -11.18 -2.18
CA HIS A 258 40.62 -10.39 -2.14
C HIS A 258 40.58 -9.40 -0.97
N GLU A 259 39.52 -8.59 -0.87
CA GLU A 259 39.38 -7.61 0.20
C GLU A 259 39.35 -8.23 1.61
N LEU A 260 38.69 -9.38 1.78
CA LEU A 260 38.67 -10.09 3.06
C LEU A 260 40.03 -10.70 3.45
N ARG A 261 40.90 -11.01 2.47
CA ARG A 261 42.26 -11.49 2.70
C ARG A 261 43.23 -10.35 3.02
N THR A 262 43.15 -9.25 2.29
CA THR A 262 44.14 -8.17 2.33
C THR A 262 43.74 -7.05 3.28
N ASN A 263 42.43 -6.84 3.49
CA ASN A 263 41.85 -5.64 4.09
C ASN A 263 42.46 -4.37 3.48
N SER A 264 42.63 -4.36 2.15
CA SER A 264 43.33 -3.31 1.42
C SER A 264 42.72 -1.93 1.66
N HIS A 265 41.43 -1.87 1.96
CA HIS A 265 40.70 -0.62 2.21
C HIS A 265 40.58 -0.27 3.71
N GLY A 266 41.01 -1.16 4.62
CA GLY A 266 41.17 -0.85 6.05
C GLY A 266 39.88 -0.83 6.90
N HIS A 267 38.73 -1.18 6.34
CA HIS A 267 37.44 -1.12 7.04
C HIS A 267 37.19 -2.30 7.98
N LEU A 268 37.93 -3.40 7.84
CA LEU A 268 37.82 -4.55 8.73
C LEU A 268 38.74 -4.36 9.93
N ARG A 269 38.23 -4.65 11.13
CA ARG A 269 39.01 -4.59 12.38
C ARG A 269 40.24 -5.50 12.38
N SER A 270 40.25 -6.55 11.55
CA SER A 270 41.40 -7.38 11.21
C SER A 270 41.12 -8.16 9.90
N ARG A 271 42.16 -8.63 9.20
CA ARG A 271 42.03 -9.49 8.00
C ARG A 271 41.31 -10.79 8.35
N ARG A 272 40.51 -11.32 7.41
CA ARG A 272 39.67 -12.54 7.59
C ARG A 272 39.92 -13.56 6.45
N PRO A 273 41.17 -14.06 6.29
CA PRO A 273 41.53 -14.92 5.16
C PRO A 273 40.80 -16.27 5.15
N GLN A 274 40.44 -16.82 6.32
CA GLN A 274 39.63 -18.04 6.43
C GLN A 274 38.16 -17.82 5.97
N LEU A 275 37.59 -16.63 6.15
CA LEU A 275 36.24 -16.30 5.66
C LEU A 275 36.23 -16.14 4.14
N ALA A 276 37.31 -15.55 3.60
CA ALA A 276 37.53 -15.43 2.17
C ALA A 276 37.76 -16.77 1.44
N SER A 277 38.19 -17.83 2.13
CA SER A 277 38.27 -19.17 1.54
C SER A 277 36.93 -19.90 1.46
N VAL A 278 35.88 -19.41 2.15
CA VAL A 278 34.58 -20.09 2.27
C VAL A 278 33.45 -19.40 1.48
N LEU A 279 33.57 -18.11 1.16
CA LEU A 279 32.55 -17.37 0.38
C LEU A 279 32.41 -17.88 -1.06
N SER A 280 31.19 -18.19 -1.50
CA SER A 280 30.87 -18.69 -2.85
C SER A 280 29.86 -17.81 -3.59
N ALA A 281 29.96 -17.93 -4.91
CA ALA A 281 29.11 -17.46 -5.99
C ALA A 281 27.80 -16.76 -5.57
N SER A 282 26.79 -17.46 -5.12
CA SER A 282 25.35 -17.10 -5.13
C SER A 282 24.84 -15.89 -4.30
N PHE A 283 25.60 -14.81 -4.08
CA PHE A 283 25.27 -13.84 -3.02
C PHE A 283 24.50 -12.54 -3.39
N ALA A 284 24.33 -12.08 -4.65
CA ALA A 284 23.47 -10.90 -4.93
C ALA A 284 22.90 -10.80 -6.38
N SER A 285 21.57 -10.73 -6.52
CA SER A 285 20.83 -10.58 -7.80
C SER A 285 20.45 -9.11 -8.08
N HIS A 286 20.54 -8.66 -9.34
CA HIS A 286 20.17 -7.30 -9.82
C HIS A 286 18.71 -6.93 -9.54
N THR A 287 17.86 -7.96 -9.45
CA THR A 287 16.48 -7.87 -8.98
C THR A 287 16.44 -7.26 -7.58
N VAL A 288 17.29 -7.70 -6.65
CA VAL A 288 17.35 -7.16 -5.27
C VAL A 288 17.75 -5.68 -5.24
N ILE A 289 18.59 -5.23 -6.18
CA ILE A 289 19.03 -3.83 -6.26
C ILE A 289 17.92 -2.93 -6.84
N ALA A 290 17.22 -3.34 -7.91
CA ALA A 290 16.07 -2.60 -8.42
C ALA A 290 14.90 -2.55 -7.42
N LEU A 291 14.71 -3.63 -6.65
CA LEU A 291 13.71 -3.72 -5.58
C LEU A 291 14.04 -2.77 -4.40
N SER A 292 15.32 -2.42 -4.21
CA SER A 292 15.73 -1.41 -3.21
C SER A 292 15.44 0.04 -3.62
N ALA A 293 15.04 0.29 -4.88
CA ALA A 293 14.73 1.63 -5.39
C ALA A 293 13.26 2.04 -5.18
N TRP A 294 12.39 1.13 -4.71
CA TRP A 294 11.01 1.47 -4.41
C TRP A 294 10.92 2.40 -3.20
N GLY A 295 10.16 3.47 -3.37
CA GLY A 295 9.86 4.43 -2.32
C GLY A 295 8.48 5.03 -2.55
N LEU A 296 8.00 5.81 -1.59
CA LEU A 296 6.73 6.49 -1.71
C LEU A 296 6.79 7.55 -2.83
N GLN A 297 5.83 7.53 -3.75
CA GLN A 297 5.68 8.54 -4.80
C GLN A 297 4.32 9.24 -4.65
N LEU A 298 4.27 10.51 -5.04
CA LEU A 298 3.04 11.29 -4.99
C LEU A 298 2.19 11.04 -6.25
N PRO A 299 0.85 11.06 -6.15
CA PRO A 299 -0.03 10.86 -7.30
C PRO A 299 0.01 12.06 -8.27
N ASP A 300 -0.08 11.77 -9.57
CA ASP A 300 -0.17 12.77 -10.65
C ASP A 300 -1.64 13.16 -10.87
N LEU A 301 -2.05 14.27 -10.25
CA LEU A 301 -3.46 14.69 -10.24
C LEU A 301 -3.98 15.08 -11.63
N GLU A 302 -3.14 15.70 -12.47
CA GLU A 302 -3.50 16.14 -13.81
C GLU A 302 -3.71 14.92 -14.72
N ALA A 303 -2.75 13.99 -14.70
CA ALA A 303 -2.85 12.78 -15.50
C ALA A 303 -3.96 11.85 -15.02
N ILE A 304 -4.22 11.75 -13.70
CA ILE A 304 -5.38 11.01 -13.17
C ILE A 304 -6.69 11.64 -13.68
N SER A 305 -6.83 12.96 -13.61
CA SER A 305 -8.02 13.66 -14.11
C SER A 305 -8.27 13.39 -15.59
N SER A 306 -7.20 13.49 -16.40
CA SER A 306 -7.23 13.17 -17.83
C SER A 306 -7.61 11.71 -18.10
N PHE A 307 -7.05 10.78 -17.32
CA PHE A 307 -7.38 9.36 -17.42
C PHE A 307 -8.85 9.09 -17.08
N CYS A 308 -9.38 9.67 -16.01
CA CYS A 308 -10.77 9.50 -15.62
C CYS A 308 -11.73 10.05 -16.69
N SER A 309 -11.42 11.19 -17.28
CA SER A 309 -12.22 11.79 -18.35
C SER A 309 -12.26 10.90 -19.60
N ILE A 310 -11.11 10.38 -20.03
CA ILE A 310 -10.97 9.63 -21.29
C ILE A 310 -11.36 8.15 -21.12
N GLN A 311 -10.81 7.48 -20.11
CA GLN A 311 -10.92 6.02 -19.97
C GLN A 311 -12.06 5.56 -19.07
N LEU A 312 -12.51 6.38 -18.12
CA LEU A 312 -13.66 6.06 -17.26
C LEU A 312 -14.95 6.75 -17.69
N GLY A 313 -14.92 7.52 -18.79
CA GLY A 313 -16.10 8.23 -19.31
C GLY A 313 -16.60 9.37 -18.42
N LEU A 314 -15.81 9.82 -17.43
CA LEU A 314 -16.15 10.94 -16.54
C LEU A 314 -15.79 12.29 -17.20
N ALA A 315 -16.34 12.53 -18.40
CA ALA A 315 -16.00 13.71 -19.21
C ALA A 315 -16.54 15.02 -18.62
N GLU A 316 -17.66 14.96 -17.89
CA GLU A 316 -18.30 16.12 -17.26
C GLU A 316 -17.44 16.68 -16.10
N PRO A 317 -16.89 17.90 -16.22
CA PRO A 317 -15.92 18.44 -15.25
C PRO A 317 -16.45 18.51 -13.82
N HIS A 318 -17.73 18.81 -13.64
CA HIS A 318 -18.36 18.88 -12.32
C HIS A 318 -18.43 17.49 -11.66
N LEU A 319 -18.85 16.46 -12.40
CA LEU A 319 -18.96 15.09 -11.88
C LEU A 319 -17.59 14.52 -11.56
N LEU A 320 -16.60 14.80 -12.42
CA LEU A 320 -15.21 14.41 -12.19
C LEU A 320 -14.64 15.09 -10.94
N LEU A 321 -14.84 16.41 -10.77
CA LEU A 321 -14.42 17.13 -9.56
C LEU A 321 -15.11 16.57 -8.31
N GLN A 322 -16.41 16.29 -8.37
CA GLN A 322 -17.15 15.70 -7.26
C GLN A 322 -16.61 14.30 -6.90
N THR A 323 -16.28 13.50 -7.91
CA THR A 323 -15.72 12.15 -7.73
C THR A 323 -14.34 12.18 -7.11
N LEU A 324 -13.42 12.98 -7.67
CA LEU A 324 -12.06 13.14 -7.11
C LEU A 324 -12.11 13.72 -5.69
N SER A 325 -12.99 14.69 -5.46
CA SER A 325 -13.06 15.35 -4.16
C SER A 325 -13.59 14.48 -3.02
N SER A 326 -14.54 13.61 -3.33
CA SER A 326 -15.14 12.73 -2.34
C SER A 326 -14.25 11.53 -2.00
N ASN A 327 -13.38 11.11 -2.91
CA ASN A 327 -12.66 9.85 -2.79
C ASN A 327 -11.14 10.02 -2.60
N MET A 328 -10.53 11.01 -3.25
CA MET A 328 -9.08 11.08 -3.44
C MET A 328 -8.37 12.10 -2.55
N TRP A 329 -8.97 13.28 -2.29
CA TRP A 329 -8.30 14.37 -1.54
C TRP A 329 -7.81 13.98 -0.15
N GLU A 330 -8.54 13.11 0.56
CA GLU A 330 -8.08 12.57 1.83
C GLU A 330 -6.76 11.80 1.67
N GLY A 331 -6.71 10.89 0.69
CA GLY A 331 -5.52 10.10 0.40
C GLY A 331 -4.34 10.95 -0.08
N VAL A 332 -4.58 11.91 -0.98
CA VAL A 332 -3.53 12.83 -1.47
C VAL A 332 -2.89 13.59 -0.30
N PHE A 333 -3.70 14.11 0.62
CA PHE A 333 -3.19 14.79 1.80
C PHE A 333 -2.34 13.87 2.69
N PHE A 334 -2.76 12.61 2.88
CA PHE A 334 -1.96 11.63 3.61
C PHE A 334 -0.63 11.32 2.91
N GLN A 335 -0.63 11.11 1.59
CA GLN A 335 0.61 10.89 0.83
C GLN A 335 1.58 12.07 0.94
N MET A 336 1.06 13.31 0.97
CA MET A 336 1.89 14.47 1.27
C MET A 336 2.54 14.34 2.65
N LEU A 337 1.78 14.01 3.71
CA LEU A 337 2.32 13.86 5.06
C LEU A 337 3.38 12.74 5.18
N PHE A 338 3.30 11.71 4.35
CA PHE A 338 4.24 10.59 4.35
C PHE A 338 5.47 10.82 3.45
N SER A 339 5.45 11.86 2.62
CA SER A 339 6.53 12.15 1.68
C SER A 339 7.74 12.75 2.39
N ALA A 340 8.93 12.18 2.15
CA ALA A 340 10.21 12.71 2.64
C ALA A 340 10.46 14.19 2.28
N ASN A 341 9.83 14.69 1.22
CA ASN A 341 9.97 16.07 0.76
C ASN A 341 8.90 17.01 1.31
N CYS A 342 8.07 16.54 2.26
CA CYS A 342 7.01 17.35 2.81
C CYS A 342 7.57 18.42 3.74
N VAL A 343 7.14 19.66 3.50
CA VAL A 343 7.51 20.86 4.25
C VAL A 343 6.26 21.55 4.72
N TYR A 344 6.26 21.95 5.99
CA TYR A 344 5.21 22.79 6.56
C TYR A 344 5.78 24.16 6.90
N ASN A 345 5.11 25.21 6.42
CA ASN A 345 5.44 26.59 6.74
C ASN A 345 4.51 27.10 7.86
N LEU A 346 5.10 27.41 9.01
CA LEU A 346 4.37 27.85 10.21
C LEU A 346 3.64 29.19 10.01
N ASP A 347 4.26 30.13 9.30
CA ASP A 347 3.76 31.50 9.14
C ASP A 347 2.52 31.55 8.23
N THR A 348 2.49 30.70 7.22
CA THR A 348 1.43 30.66 6.20
C THR A 348 0.43 29.54 6.44
N GLY A 349 0.77 28.53 7.25
CA GLY A 349 -0.02 27.31 7.42
C GLY A 349 -0.01 26.39 6.19
N LEU A 350 0.89 26.64 5.24
CA LEU A 350 0.98 25.91 3.98
C LEU A 350 1.79 24.61 4.15
N LEU A 351 1.19 23.49 3.77
CA LEU A 351 1.84 22.19 3.60
C LEU A 351 2.17 22.00 2.12
N SER A 352 3.40 21.62 1.80
CA SER A 352 3.87 21.39 0.43
C SER A 352 4.67 20.11 0.31
N ALA A 353 4.43 19.33 -0.74
CA ALA A 353 5.25 18.17 -1.12
C ALA A 353 5.30 18.09 -2.65
N GLY A 354 6.47 18.39 -3.24
CA GLY A 354 6.56 18.62 -4.69
C GLY A 354 5.62 19.74 -5.12
N ASP A 355 4.82 19.49 -6.16
CA ASP A 355 3.83 20.44 -6.68
C ASP A 355 2.52 20.45 -5.87
N LEU A 356 2.33 19.48 -4.96
CA LEU A 356 1.13 19.40 -4.14
C LEU A 356 1.17 20.41 -2.99
N HIS A 357 0.07 21.13 -2.81
CA HIS A 357 -0.08 22.15 -1.77
C HIS A 357 -1.44 22.05 -1.06
N ALA A 358 -1.43 22.15 0.27
CA ALA A 358 -2.63 22.20 1.09
C ALA A 358 -2.48 23.23 2.22
N LEU A 359 -3.45 24.13 2.37
CA LEU A 359 -3.48 25.07 3.50
C LEU A 359 -4.18 24.41 4.68
N ILE A 360 -3.50 24.29 5.82
CA ILE A 360 -4.11 23.81 7.06
C ILE A 360 -4.85 24.99 7.71
N LEU A 361 -6.17 24.90 7.79
CA LEU A 361 -7.04 25.95 8.31
C LEU A 361 -7.21 25.85 9.83
N THR A 362 -7.46 24.64 10.31
CA THR A 362 -7.56 24.36 11.75
C THR A 362 -7.07 22.95 12.03
N ALA A 363 -6.54 22.72 13.22
CA ALA A 363 -6.55 21.39 13.78
C ALA A 363 -6.64 21.41 15.30
N TYR A 364 -7.26 20.38 15.85
CA TYR A 364 -7.38 20.20 17.28
C TYR A 364 -7.44 18.71 17.61
N GLU A 365 -6.88 18.37 18.78
CA GLU A 365 -6.96 17.00 19.29
C GLU A 365 -8.40 16.66 19.62
N LYS A 366 -8.83 15.46 19.23
CA LYS A 366 -10.16 14.97 19.57
C LYS A 366 -10.08 13.52 20.02
N LYS A 367 -10.56 13.26 21.25
CA LYS A 367 -10.74 11.90 21.74
C LYS A 367 -11.81 11.21 20.90
N ARG A 368 -11.41 10.22 20.11
CA ARG A 368 -12.32 9.38 19.35
C ARG A 368 -12.99 8.40 20.32
N GLN A 369 -14.29 8.58 20.59
CA GLN A 369 -15.07 7.70 21.45
C GLN A 369 -15.67 6.49 20.71
N THR A 370 -15.57 6.43 19.38
CA THR A 370 -16.24 5.42 18.57
C THR A 370 -15.32 4.37 17.98
N LEU A 371 -15.70 3.13 18.33
CA LEU A 371 -15.37 1.79 17.84
C LEU A 371 -14.17 1.13 18.52
N ARG A 372 -14.50 0.07 19.27
CA ARG A 372 -13.63 -0.72 20.15
C ARG A 372 -12.30 -1.09 19.47
N LYS A 373 -11.20 -1.04 20.22
CA LYS A 373 -9.90 -1.72 20.01
C LYS A 373 -8.79 -1.08 19.12
N TRP A 374 -8.90 0.13 18.60
CA TRP A 374 -7.79 0.67 17.79
C TRP A 374 -6.65 1.14 18.72
N LYS A 375 -5.42 0.62 18.57
CA LYS A 375 -4.26 1.00 19.40
C LYS A 375 -3.60 2.31 18.97
N ILE A 376 -4.10 2.96 17.92
CA ILE A 376 -3.59 4.24 17.42
C ILE A 376 -4.21 5.40 18.22
N ALA A 377 -3.39 6.16 18.93
CA ALA A 377 -3.76 7.41 19.59
C ALA A 377 -2.51 8.31 19.75
N PRO A 378 -2.67 9.63 19.91
CA PRO A 378 -3.91 10.43 19.85
C PRO A 378 -4.41 10.66 18.41
N TRP A 379 -5.65 11.17 18.27
CA TRP A 379 -6.24 11.54 16.98
C TRP A 379 -6.51 13.04 16.92
N TYR A 380 -6.33 13.62 15.73
CA TYR A 380 -6.58 15.02 15.45
C TYR A 380 -7.63 15.16 14.37
N THR A 381 -8.46 16.18 14.51
CA THR A 381 -9.32 16.64 13.43
C THR A 381 -8.61 17.80 12.74
N VAL A 382 -8.30 17.66 11.45
CA VAL A 382 -7.58 18.64 10.64
C VAL A 382 -8.49 19.13 9.52
N SER A 383 -8.68 20.44 9.40
CA SER A 383 -9.39 21.04 8.26
C SER A 383 -8.39 21.66 7.29
N ILE A 384 -8.50 21.32 6.01
CA ILE A 384 -7.62 21.81 4.95
C ILE A 384 -8.41 22.49 3.84
N SER A 385 -7.78 23.43 3.14
CA SER A 385 -8.28 23.90 1.84
C SER A 385 -7.85 22.93 0.73
N THR A 386 -8.79 22.53 -0.12
CA THR A 386 -8.54 21.65 -1.28
C THR A 386 -8.21 22.41 -2.56
N THR A 387 -8.05 23.73 -2.49
CA THR A 387 -7.85 24.60 -3.65
C THR A 387 -6.59 24.25 -4.45
N GLY A 388 -5.50 23.89 -3.78
CA GLY A 388 -4.26 23.45 -4.44
C GLY A 388 -4.46 22.19 -5.28
N PHE A 389 -5.13 21.18 -4.71
CA PHE A 389 -5.42 19.92 -5.40
C PHE A 389 -6.30 20.13 -6.63
N ARG A 390 -7.33 20.99 -6.52
CA ARG A 390 -8.22 21.32 -7.63
C ARG A 390 -7.49 21.99 -8.79
N LYS A 391 -6.60 22.94 -8.50
CA LYS A 391 -5.84 23.66 -9.53
C LYS A 391 -4.92 22.72 -10.32
N LEU A 392 -4.32 21.74 -9.65
CA LEU A 392 -3.45 20.75 -10.28
C LEU A 392 -4.24 19.71 -11.09
N ALA A 393 -5.39 19.25 -10.58
CA ALA A 393 -6.21 18.27 -11.30
C ALA A 393 -6.93 18.86 -12.53
N PHE A 394 -7.11 20.18 -12.59
CA PHE A 394 -7.83 20.86 -13.66
C PHE A 394 -7.10 22.14 -14.12
N PRO A 395 -5.90 22.01 -14.72
CA PRO A 395 -5.18 23.16 -15.22
C PRO A 395 -5.97 23.81 -16.37
N GLY A 396 -6.33 25.08 -16.21
CA GLY A 396 -7.06 25.85 -17.23
C GLY A 396 -8.58 25.94 -17.05
N LEU A 397 -9.20 25.22 -16.11
CA LEU A 397 -10.58 25.54 -15.70
C LEU A 397 -10.55 26.68 -14.67
N GLU A 398 -11.11 27.83 -15.02
CA GLU A 398 -11.28 28.92 -14.05
C GLU A 398 -12.18 28.46 -12.90
N SER A 399 -11.92 28.95 -11.68
CA SER A 399 -12.68 28.57 -10.49
C SER A 399 -14.19 28.81 -10.63
N ALA A 400 -14.60 29.72 -11.52
CA ALA A 400 -16.00 30.03 -11.84
C ALA A 400 -16.66 28.98 -12.76
N GLN A 401 -15.92 28.33 -13.66
CA GLN A 401 -16.45 27.31 -14.59
C GLN A 401 -16.69 25.96 -13.91
N LEU A 402 -15.96 25.67 -12.82
CA LEU A 402 -16.24 24.54 -11.93
C LEU A 402 -17.46 24.77 -11.00
N GLU A 403 -17.98 26.01 -10.95
CA GLU A 403 -19.09 26.42 -10.09
C GLU A 403 -20.44 26.51 -10.83
N VAL A 404 -20.42 26.58 -12.17
CA VAL A 404 -21.62 26.71 -13.01
C VAL A 404 -21.77 25.41 -13.82
N GLY A 405 -22.69 24.55 -13.39
CA GLY A 405 -23.21 23.50 -14.27
C GLY A 405 -23.88 24.17 -15.47
N SER A 406 -23.65 23.62 -16.66
CA SER A 406 -24.26 24.07 -17.92
C SER A 406 -25.75 24.36 -17.77
N ASP A 407 -26.18 25.42 -18.46
CA ASP A 407 -27.50 26.04 -18.37
C ASP A 407 -28.71 25.09 -18.27
N ALA A 408 -29.67 25.58 -17.48
CA ALA A 408 -31.00 25.07 -17.22
C ALA A 408 -31.67 24.31 -18.39
N ALA A 409 -32.04 23.06 -18.10
CA ALA A 409 -33.28 22.47 -18.61
C ALA A 409 -34.10 22.01 -17.40
N GLU A 410 -35.37 22.41 -17.37
CA GLU A 410 -36.31 22.26 -16.27
C GLU A 410 -36.42 20.82 -15.77
N GLY A 411 -36.14 20.61 -14.48
CA GLY A 411 -36.30 19.35 -13.77
C GLY A 411 -35.48 19.35 -12.48
N GLU A 412 -36.15 19.35 -11.33
CA GLU A 412 -35.56 19.44 -9.99
C GLU A 412 -34.51 18.36 -9.70
N GLU A 413 -33.21 18.70 -9.74
CA GLU A 413 -32.22 18.05 -8.88
C GLU A 413 -31.11 19.04 -8.50
N ALA A 414 -31.05 19.39 -7.21
CA ALA A 414 -30.18 20.43 -6.68
C ALA A 414 -28.68 20.11 -6.91
N THR A 415 -28.00 20.92 -7.72
CA THR A 415 -26.55 20.84 -7.91
C THR A 415 -25.81 21.20 -6.60
N ARG A 416 -25.31 20.17 -5.91
CA ARG A 416 -24.63 20.31 -4.62
C ARG A 416 -23.21 20.87 -4.83
N LYS A 417 -22.98 22.14 -4.51
CA LYS A 417 -21.65 22.77 -4.58
C LYS A 417 -20.57 21.96 -3.85
N VAL A 418 -19.48 21.61 -4.54
CA VAL A 418 -18.36 20.83 -3.98
C VAL A 418 -17.56 21.67 -2.98
N ALA A 419 -17.45 21.21 -1.72
CA ALA A 419 -16.82 21.94 -0.62
C ALA A 419 -15.31 22.23 -0.83
N LYS A 420 -14.91 23.52 -0.74
CA LYS A 420 -13.50 23.98 -0.88
C LYS A 420 -12.62 23.62 0.33
N THR A 421 -13.23 23.06 1.37
CA THR A 421 -12.59 22.65 2.61
C THR A 421 -12.89 21.18 2.88
N LEU A 422 -11.89 20.45 3.34
CA LEU A 422 -12.01 19.04 3.72
C LEU A 422 -11.61 18.88 5.19
N GLN A 423 -12.43 18.16 5.96
CA GLN A 423 -12.15 17.85 7.36
C GLN A 423 -11.76 16.38 7.49
N LEU A 424 -10.59 16.14 8.10
CA LEU A 424 -9.90 14.86 8.10
C LEU A 424 -9.62 14.41 9.54
N TRP A 425 -9.58 13.09 9.72
CA TRP A 425 -9.12 12.47 10.97
C TRP A 425 -7.71 11.93 10.77
N VAL A 426 -6.74 12.53 11.45
CA VAL A 426 -5.32 12.23 11.27
C VAL A 426 -4.75 11.65 12.56
N PRO A 427 -4.12 10.46 12.52
CA PRO A 427 -3.31 9.96 13.63
C PRO A 427 -2.24 10.98 14.02
N GLY A 428 -2.08 11.24 15.32
CA GLY A 428 -1.11 12.21 15.83
C GLY A 428 0.32 11.89 15.42
N CYS A 429 0.67 10.59 15.31
CA CYS A 429 1.98 10.18 14.84
C CYS A 429 2.30 10.59 13.39
N TYR A 430 1.30 10.89 12.56
CA TYR A 430 1.52 11.37 11.20
C TYR A 430 1.76 12.87 11.13
N LEU A 431 1.42 13.61 12.19
CA LEU A 431 1.59 15.05 12.25
C LEU A 431 2.97 15.37 12.83
N PRO A 432 3.74 16.29 12.23
CA PRO A 432 5.03 16.67 12.77
C PRO A 432 4.87 17.38 14.12
N GLN A 433 5.85 17.20 15.01
CA GLN A 433 5.79 17.75 16.36
C GLN A 433 5.58 19.28 16.37
N GLY A 434 6.28 20.02 15.50
CA GLY A 434 6.13 21.47 15.42
C GLY A 434 4.73 21.95 14.99
N LEU A 435 3.98 21.13 14.25
CA LEU A 435 2.57 21.39 13.95
C LEU A 435 1.67 21.06 15.15
N LEU A 436 1.97 20.00 15.90
CA LEU A 436 1.25 19.68 17.13
C LEU A 436 1.43 20.75 18.21
N ASP A 437 2.61 21.34 18.29
CA ASP A 437 2.95 22.38 19.25
C ASP A 437 2.14 23.67 19.02
N THR A 438 1.90 24.05 17.76
CA THR A 438 1.01 25.20 17.43
C THR A 438 -0.44 24.91 17.77
N PHE A 439 -0.93 23.68 17.55
CA PHE A 439 -2.30 23.30 17.91
C PHE A 439 -2.53 23.33 19.42
N ASN A 440 -1.57 22.83 20.20
CA ASN A 440 -1.65 22.85 21.66
C ASN A 440 -1.67 24.28 22.23
N PHE A 441 -1.01 25.24 21.57
CA PHE A 441 -1.03 26.65 21.95
C PHE A 441 -2.45 27.25 21.86
N SER A 442 -3.15 27.03 20.75
CA SER A 442 -4.53 27.53 20.53
C SER A 442 -5.54 26.97 21.55
N SER A 443 -5.36 25.71 21.99
CA SER A 443 -6.26 25.05 22.95
C SER A 443 -6.12 25.59 24.39
N ARG A 444 -4.95 26.14 24.73
CA ARG A 444 -4.66 26.72 26.07
C ARG A 444 -5.17 28.15 26.19
N GLU A 445 -5.12 28.95 25.13
CA GLU A 445 -5.71 30.30 25.14
C GLU A 445 -7.25 30.27 25.16
N GLY A 446 -7.88 29.30 24.48
CA GLY A 446 -9.34 29.12 24.49
C GLY A 446 -9.96 28.77 25.85
N LYS A 447 -9.13 28.37 26.84
CA LYS A 447 -9.58 28.12 28.23
C LYS A 447 -9.40 29.31 29.17
N ARG A 448 -8.70 30.39 28.77
CA ARG A 448 -8.50 31.58 29.62
C ARG A 448 -9.50 32.72 29.40
N HIS A 449 -10.37 32.66 28.37
CA HIS A 449 -11.41 33.67 28.13
C HIS A 449 -12.83 33.11 28.22
N LYS A 450 -13.19 32.54 29.38
CA LYS A 450 -14.60 32.41 29.80
C LYS A 450 -14.79 32.82 31.26
N SER A 451 -14.44 34.07 31.56
CA SER A 451 -14.99 34.78 32.72
C SER A 451 -14.75 36.28 32.55
N GLY A 452 -15.83 37.07 32.46
CA GLY A 452 -15.76 38.53 32.62
C GLY A 452 -16.28 39.34 31.44
N SER A 453 -17.57 39.69 31.53
CA SER A 453 -18.17 41.01 31.23
C SER A 453 -17.83 41.76 29.93
N HIS A 454 -18.91 42.07 29.21
CA HIS A 454 -19.15 43.19 28.29
C HIS A 454 -18.03 44.25 28.15
N ALA A 455 -17.42 44.32 26.97
CA ALA A 455 -16.95 45.58 26.39
C ALA A 455 -16.94 45.48 24.85
N ARG A 456 -17.53 46.49 24.22
CA ARG A 456 -17.66 46.70 22.78
C ARG A 456 -16.31 47.21 22.25
N SER A 457 -15.66 46.53 21.30
CA SER A 457 -14.49 47.08 20.59
C SER A 457 -14.57 46.85 19.08
N LYS A 458 -14.29 47.94 18.37
CA LYS A 458 -14.36 48.17 16.91
C LYS A 458 -13.36 47.33 16.09
N PRO A 459 -13.55 47.20 14.77
CA PRO A 459 -12.59 46.57 13.87
C PRO A 459 -11.31 47.42 13.76
N TYR A 460 -10.15 46.76 13.76
CA TYR A 460 -8.87 47.42 13.53
C TYR A 460 -8.71 47.77 12.04
N SER A 461 -8.46 49.04 11.77
CA SER A 461 -7.97 49.56 10.49
C SER A 461 -6.51 50.03 10.63
N THR A 462 -5.72 49.67 9.61
CA THR A 462 -4.60 50.43 8.98
C THR A 462 -3.38 50.82 9.83
N GLN A 463 -2.17 50.49 9.37
CA GLN A 463 -1.24 51.45 8.74
C GLN A 463 0.14 50.84 8.41
N ASN A 464 0.76 51.44 7.38
CA ASN A 464 2.08 51.16 6.82
C ASN A 464 3.22 51.09 7.85
N LEU A 465 4.07 50.08 7.72
CA LEU A 465 5.43 50.08 8.25
C LEU A 465 6.41 49.79 7.11
N THR A 466 7.28 50.77 6.90
CA THR A 466 8.43 50.76 6.00
C THR A 466 9.49 49.73 6.41
N ALA A 467 10.24 49.29 5.42
CA ALA A 467 11.23 48.22 5.42
C ALA A 467 12.26 48.21 6.57
N SER A 468 12.53 47.00 7.09
CA SER A 468 13.88 46.54 7.45
C SER A 468 13.97 45.02 7.25
N ALA A 469 15.07 44.57 6.66
CA ALA A 469 15.25 43.27 6.04
C ALA A 469 15.26 42.06 6.99
N GLY A 470 14.66 40.96 6.49
CA GLY A 470 15.00 39.56 6.80
C GLY A 470 13.85 38.72 7.35
N PRO A 471 13.13 37.91 6.54
CA PRO A 471 12.34 36.82 7.08
C PRO A 471 13.23 35.58 7.20
N SER A 472 13.56 35.20 8.43
CA SER A 472 13.83 33.79 8.71
C SER A 472 12.50 33.04 8.48
N MET A 473 12.27 32.51 7.28
CA MET A 473 11.15 31.62 7.01
C MET A 473 11.32 30.36 7.87
N THR A 474 10.43 30.15 8.84
CA THR A 474 10.49 29.00 9.74
C THR A 474 9.81 27.80 9.06
N CYS A 475 10.48 27.22 8.06
CA CYS A 475 10.02 26.01 7.38
C CYS A 475 10.48 24.76 8.15
N ILE A 476 9.56 23.83 8.40
CA ILE A 476 9.84 22.56 9.07
C ILE A 476 9.78 21.44 8.03
N LYS A 477 10.87 20.68 7.86
CA LYS A 477 10.83 19.38 7.17
C LYS A 477 10.13 18.36 8.06
N ILE A 478 9.22 17.58 7.48
CA ILE A 478 8.34 16.66 8.23
C ILE A 478 9.02 15.31 8.54
N HIS A 479 10.12 14.98 7.84
CA HIS A 479 10.88 13.74 8.01
C HIS A 479 12.27 13.96 8.58
#